data_AF-A0A090E050-F1
#
_entry.id   AF-A0A090E050-F1
#
_cell.length_a   1.000
_cell.length_b   1.000
_cell.length_c   1.000
_cell.angle_alpha   90.00
_cell.angle_beta   90.00
_cell.angle_gamma   90.00
#
_symmetry.space_group_name_H-M   'P 1'
#
loop_
_entity.id
_entity.type
_entity.pdbx_description
1 polymer ?
#
loop_
_entity_poly.entity_id
_entity_poly.type
_entity_poly.pdbx_seq_one_letter_code
_entity_poly.pdbx_strand_id
1 'polypeptide(L)'
;MTKVSSQSPARLFTAFGTVLYVDPSTGELRHGPTESSPSNLFFDPGKHSGSGERQGQLIHSDKGSPEPIVCHPDICLTGSRSQRENRASEPTMLELIPLERGLMALKSGDVFLSAIPDGKVTLCAEVCSTWELFLATESWCTDIVYKGARWYSETDKFDRQRIQSYIVHPTIRADTNASCRKRKVLIYGYTKWSHGRVYYDLSKRLHSDGYIIDIIDWQNDNSAHFRGIKDYYDFFLTALDGVSNLVDSYHVPYEKIIGISHHEFDMRMLIERKGIDVFDRLANYGVVSEYLYSASALRGIARLPKVVPLGVDYQYFFSALPTSLTTVGYATSMSLKTYGIELKRGELAEAAAREAGLAFKVAGSTANQVSFHDMPEFYRSVDAVVSTSINESGPLSVLEGAAAGRLVIGTPVGHFPIKAYQGGGIVAPIEPEKFKAFTSSTLRYYKENPAAFVDKCHETREAAVKFDWQYMIDDWKELIDRPGSNSKLTPSTAPLSS
;
A
#
# COMPACT_ATOMS: atom_id res chain seq x y z
N MET A 1 13.02 -38.87 5.26
CA MET A 1 12.01 -38.29 6.17
C MET A 1 12.37 -36.84 6.43
N THR A 2 11.77 -35.91 5.69
CA THR A 2 11.90 -34.47 5.96
C THR A 2 11.20 -34.17 7.27
N LYS A 3 11.94 -33.63 8.24
CA LYS A 3 11.43 -33.21 9.54
C LYS A 3 10.36 -32.14 9.27
N VAL A 4 9.08 -32.49 9.47
CA VAL A 4 7.99 -31.51 9.36
C VAL A 4 8.26 -30.49 10.46
N SER A 5 8.67 -29.29 10.06
CA SER A 5 8.84 -28.16 10.96
C SER A 5 7.49 -27.90 11.63
N SER A 6 7.34 -28.23 12.90
CA SER A 6 6.18 -27.84 13.69
C SER A 6 6.15 -26.32 13.76
N GLN A 7 5.20 -25.70 13.05
CA GLN A 7 4.97 -24.27 13.14
C GLN A 7 4.55 -23.92 14.57
N SER A 8 5.04 -22.81 15.11
CA SER A 8 4.62 -22.32 16.43
C SER A 8 3.14 -21.91 16.38
N PRO A 9 2.35 -22.22 17.42
CA PRO A 9 0.97 -21.74 17.54
C PRO A 9 0.93 -20.21 17.54
N ALA A 10 -0.03 -19.62 16.83
CA ALA A 10 -0.14 -18.17 16.70
C ALA A 10 -1.19 -17.59 17.66
N ARG A 11 -0.84 -16.58 18.45
CA ARG A 11 -1.85 -15.74 19.12
C ARG A 11 -2.53 -14.84 18.11
N LEU A 12 -3.83 -14.62 18.34
CA LEU A 12 -4.68 -13.83 17.47
C LEU A 12 -5.13 -12.53 18.14
N PHE A 13 -5.12 -11.46 17.37
CA PHE A 13 -5.58 -10.14 17.76
C PHE A 13 -6.66 -9.70 16.79
N THR A 14 -7.59 -8.87 17.21
CA THR A 14 -8.51 -8.21 16.28
C THR A 14 -7.79 -7.07 15.59
N ALA A 15 -8.32 -6.63 14.45
CA ALA A 15 -7.87 -5.39 13.81
C ALA A 15 -7.89 -4.18 14.78
N PHE A 16 -8.74 -4.20 15.82
CA PHE A 16 -8.90 -3.11 16.79
C PHE A 16 -8.00 -3.20 18.02
N GLY A 17 -7.02 -4.10 18.03
CA GLY A 17 -6.00 -4.16 19.09
C GLY A 17 -6.43 -4.89 20.36
N THR A 18 -7.54 -5.63 20.30
CA THR A 18 -7.92 -6.56 21.38
C THR A 18 -7.37 -7.95 21.06
N VAL A 19 -7.09 -8.75 22.10
CA VAL A 19 -6.60 -10.12 21.96
C VAL A 19 -7.75 -11.11 22.14
N LEU A 20 -7.73 -12.20 21.37
CA LEU A 20 -8.65 -13.32 21.58
C LEU A 20 -8.21 -14.16 22.79
N TYR A 21 -9.18 -14.56 23.62
CA TYR A 21 -8.94 -15.36 24.82
C TYR A 21 -10.15 -16.21 25.16
N VAL A 22 -9.97 -17.22 26.00
CA VAL A 22 -11.10 -17.94 26.62
C VAL A 22 -11.33 -17.39 28.01
N ASP A 23 -12.55 -16.94 28.29
CA ASP A 23 -12.96 -16.52 29.62
C ASP A 23 -12.93 -17.75 30.56
N PRO A 24 -12.06 -17.77 31.59
CA PRO A 24 -11.92 -18.94 32.45
C PRO A 24 -13.18 -19.29 33.24
N SER A 25 -14.09 -18.33 33.44
CA SER A 25 -15.31 -18.52 34.21
C SER A 25 -16.43 -19.17 33.40
N THR A 26 -16.54 -18.84 32.12
CA THR A 26 -17.61 -19.32 31.23
C THR A 26 -17.14 -20.41 30.28
N GLY A 27 -15.85 -20.43 29.93
CA GLY A 27 -15.31 -21.26 28.86
C GLY A 27 -15.63 -20.73 27.45
N GLU A 28 -16.11 -19.48 27.36
CA GLU A 28 -16.46 -18.80 26.11
C GLU A 28 -15.24 -18.12 25.49
N LEU A 29 -15.13 -18.20 24.16
CA LEU A 29 -14.16 -17.45 23.38
C LEU A 29 -14.63 -15.98 23.28
N ARG A 30 -13.76 -15.08 23.70
CA ARG A 30 -13.99 -13.64 23.77
C ARG A 30 -12.80 -12.89 23.21
N HIS A 31 -12.96 -11.57 23.07
CA HIS A 31 -11.83 -10.68 22.85
C HIS A 31 -11.89 -9.49 23.80
N GLY A 32 -10.73 -8.95 24.16
CA GLY A 32 -10.61 -7.89 25.16
C GLY A 32 -9.25 -7.21 25.16
N PRO A 33 -9.04 -6.21 26.04
CA PRO A 33 -7.76 -5.49 26.12
C PRO A 33 -6.60 -6.45 26.41
N THR A 34 -5.46 -6.21 25.76
CA THR A 34 -4.29 -7.09 25.84
C THR A 34 -3.70 -7.16 27.25
N GLU A 35 -3.83 -6.08 28.02
CA GLU A 35 -3.27 -5.94 29.37
C GLU A 35 -4.06 -6.71 30.44
N SER A 36 -5.37 -6.90 30.22
CA SER A 36 -6.29 -7.51 31.20
C SER A 36 -6.80 -8.89 30.79
N SER A 37 -6.63 -9.29 29.54
CA SER A 37 -7.13 -10.57 29.01
C SER A 37 -6.06 -11.67 29.11
N PRO A 38 -6.43 -12.91 29.47
CA PRO A 38 -5.48 -14.01 29.57
C PRO A 38 -4.91 -14.41 28.21
N SER A 39 -3.64 -14.83 28.19
CA SER A 39 -2.99 -15.36 26.99
C SER A 39 -3.14 -16.89 26.89
N ASN A 40 -4.39 -17.37 26.88
CA ASN A 40 -4.72 -18.81 26.93
C ASN A 40 -5.29 -19.36 25.61
N LEU A 41 -5.27 -18.61 24.51
CA LEU A 41 -5.79 -19.05 23.21
C LEU A 41 -4.73 -18.91 22.10
N PHE A 42 -4.66 -19.92 21.24
CA PHE A 42 -3.77 -19.96 20.09
C PHE A 42 -4.47 -20.56 18.87
N PHE A 43 -4.04 -20.17 17.68
CA PHE A 43 -4.40 -20.82 16.43
C PHE A 43 -3.34 -21.87 16.08
N ASP A 44 -3.77 -23.12 15.98
CA ASP A 44 -2.95 -24.27 15.63
C ASP A 44 -3.23 -24.65 14.15
N PRO A 45 -2.22 -24.64 13.25
CA PRO A 45 -2.38 -25.03 11.85
C PRO A 45 -2.70 -26.53 11.65
N GLY A 46 -2.74 -27.33 12.72
CA GLY A 46 -3.04 -28.76 12.65
C GLY A 46 -2.02 -29.54 11.82
N LYS A 47 -2.37 -30.78 11.46
CA LYS A 47 -1.58 -31.56 10.49
C LYS A 47 -2.02 -31.15 9.10
N HIS A 48 -1.13 -30.52 8.32
CA HIS A 48 -1.40 -30.13 6.94
C HIS A 48 -2.00 -31.29 6.13
N SER A 49 -3.30 -31.19 5.80
CA SER A 49 -3.88 -31.88 4.66
C SER A 49 -3.28 -31.22 3.42
N GLY A 50 -2.80 -32.00 2.44
CA GLY A 50 -2.12 -31.48 1.26
C GLY A 50 -2.99 -30.64 0.30
N SER A 51 -4.11 -30.07 0.76
CA SER A 51 -5.16 -29.42 -0.02
C SER A 51 -4.86 -27.98 -0.45
N GLY A 52 -3.67 -27.43 -0.18
CA GLY A 52 -3.28 -26.08 -0.60
C GLY A 52 -3.95 -24.95 0.20
N GLU A 53 -5.18 -25.15 0.65
CA GLU A 53 -5.85 -24.29 1.64
C GLU A 53 -5.25 -24.51 3.03
N ARG A 54 -4.94 -23.40 3.72
CA ARG A 54 -4.46 -23.46 5.11
C ARG A 54 -5.67 -23.56 6.01
N GLN A 55 -5.77 -24.68 6.71
CA GLN A 55 -6.79 -24.89 7.74
C GLN A 55 -6.12 -25.04 9.10
N GLY A 56 -6.87 -24.74 10.17
CA GLY A 56 -6.41 -24.89 11.54
C GLY A 56 -7.56 -24.87 12.53
N GLN A 57 -7.24 -24.88 13.82
CA GLN A 57 -8.22 -24.80 14.90
C GLN A 57 -7.79 -23.76 15.92
N LEU A 58 -8.76 -23.16 16.61
CA LEU A 58 -8.48 -22.41 17.82
C LEU A 58 -8.36 -23.39 18.98
N ILE A 59 -7.28 -23.26 19.75
CA ILE A 59 -6.93 -24.14 20.86
C ILE A 59 -6.79 -23.30 22.13
N HIS A 60 -7.56 -23.67 23.15
CA HIS A 60 -7.41 -23.21 24.51
C HIS A 60 -6.30 -23.99 25.21
N SER A 61 -5.37 -23.29 25.85
CA SER A 61 -4.26 -23.87 26.60
C SER A 61 -4.09 -23.15 27.93
N ASP A 62 -4.67 -23.69 29.00
CA ASP A 62 -4.42 -23.27 30.39
C ASP A 62 -4.13 -24.48 31.28
N LYS A 63 -2.93 -24.51 31.88
CA LYS A 63 -2.38 -25.47 32.88
C LYS A 63 -2.70 -26.98 32.74
N GLY A 64 -3.29 -27.41 31.62
CA GLY A 64 -3.76 -28.75 31.36
C GLY A 64 -3.63 -29.13 29.89
N SER A 65 -4.39 -30.15 29.48
CA SER A 65 -4.41 -30.62 28.09
C SER A 65 -5.01 -29.54 27.18
N PRO A 66 -4.42 -29.28 25.99
CA PRO A 66 -5.00 -28.35 25.03
C PRO A 66 -6.42 -28.78 24.65
N GLU A 67 -7.36 -27.85 24.66
CA GLU A 67 -8.77 -28.09 24.32
C GLU A 67 -9.16 -27.29 23.08
N PRO A 68 -9.79 -27.91 22.06
CA PRO A 68 -10.25 -27.18 20.90
C PRO A 68 -11.46 -26.28 21.22
N ILE A 69 -11.61 -25.22 20.44
CA ILE A 69 -12.82 -24.38 20.43
C ILE A 69 -13.83 -24.95 19.43
N VAL A 70 -15.08 -25.00 19.87
CA VAL A 70 -16.26 -25.32 19.06
C VAL A 70 -17.03 -24.02 18.85
N CYS A 71 -17.16 -23.61 17.60
CA CYS A 71 -17.84 -22.39 17.21
C CYS A 71 -19.25 -22.70 16.72
N HIS A 72 -20.24 -22.11 17.37
CA HIS A 72 -21.63 -22.05 16.93
C HIS A 72 -21.96 -20.65 16.39
N PRO A 73 -23.09 -20.47 15.69
CA PRO A 73 -23.50 -19.17 15.17
C PRO A 73 -23.65 -18.09 16.26
N ASP A 74 -24.09 -18.48 17.45
CA ASP A 74 -24.39 -17.58 18.57
C ASP A 74 -23.28 -17.49 19.61
N ILE A 75 -22.40 -18.48 19.69
CA ILE A 75 -21.37 -18.57 20.74
C ILE A 75 -20.21 -19.50 20.33
N CYS A 76 -19.01 -19.20 20.80
CA CYS A 76 -17.85 -20.09 20.64
C CYS A 76 -17.39 -20.56 22.02
N LEU A 77 -17.26 -21.87 22.23
CA LEU A 77 -17.01 -22.50 23.53
C LEU A 77 -15.81 -23.45 23.46
N THR A 78 -15.15 -23.68 24.59
CA THR A 78 -14.25 -24.84 24.74
C THR A 78 -15.02 -26.15 24.54
N GLY A 79 -14.37 -27.17 23.98
CA GLY A 79 -15.00 -28.46 23.72
C GLY A 79 -15.61 -29.10 24.98
N SER A 80 -14.93 -28.99 26.13
CA SER A 80 -15.42 -29.50 27.42
C SER A 80 -16.70 -28.77 27.89
N ARG A 81 -16.78 -27.45 27.68
CA ARG A 81 -17.97 -26.66 28.00
C ARG A 81 -19.14 -26.96 27.07
N SER A 82 -18.88 -27.06 25.77
CA SER A 82 -19.89 -27.38 24.76
C SER A 82 -20.58 -28.71 25.04
N GLN A 83 -19.82 -29.72 25.47
CA GLN A 83 -20.36 -31.02 25.87
C GLN A 83 -21.28 -30.93 27.09
N ARG A 84 -20.91 -30.14 28.12
CA ARG A 84 -21.75 -29.95 29.33
C ARG A 84 -23.08 -29.27 29.01
N GLU A 85 -23.10 -28.43 27.99
CA GLU A 85 -24.31 -27.75 27.52
C GLU A 85 -25.12 -28.60 26.52
N ASN A 86 -24.78 -29.88 26.35
CA ASN A 86 -25.37 -30.81 25.38
C ASN A 86 -25.31 -30.30 23.92
N ARG A 87 -24.33 -29.44 23.62
CA ARG A 87 -24.01 -28.96 22.28
C ARG A 87 -22.77 -29.69 21.75
N ALA A 88 -22.77 -31.03 21.84
CA ALA A 88 -21.64 -31.81 21.36
C ALA A 88 -21.50 -31.61 19.84
N SER A 89 -20.33 -31.15 19.41
CA SER A 89 -19.98 -30.96 18.00
C SER A 89 -18.50 -31.23 17.82
N GLU A 90 -18.10 -31.55 16.60
CA GLU A 90 -16.70 -31.68 16.27
C GLU A 90 -15.97 -30.33 16.44
N PRO A 91 -14.68 -30.33 16.78
CA PRO A 91 -13.85 -29.13 16.77
C PRO A 91 -14.01 -28.35 15.47
N THR A 92 -14.17 -27.03 15.57
CA THR A 92 -14.37 -26.21 14.37
C THR A 92 -13.05 -26.05 13.62
N MET A 93 -13.00 -26.63 12.43
CA MET A 93 -11.94 -26.38 11.46
C MET A 93 -12.16 -25.01 10.81
N LEU A 94 -11.15 -24.14 10.89
CA LEU A 94 -11.16 -22.82 10.28
C LEU A 94 -10.20 -22.79 9.10
N GLU A 95 -10.72 -22.42 7.95
CA GLU A 95 -9.93 -21.94 6.82
C GLU A 95 -9.33 -20.58 7.17
N LEU A 96 -8.02 -20.46 6.98
CA LEU A 96 -7.29 -19.22 7.09
C LEU A 96 -7.20 -18.56 5.72
N ILE A 97 -7.72 -17.34 5.63
CA ILE A 97 -7.73 -16.56 4.40
C ILE A 97 -6.78 -15.37 4.59
N PRO A 98 -5.56 -15.41 4.03
CA PRO A 98 -4.63 -14.30 4.12
C PRO A 98 -5.14 -13.12 3.29
N LEU A 99 -5.12 -11.92 3.88
CA LEU A 99 -5.54 -10.68 3.26
C LEU A 99 -4.36 -9.73 3.08
N GLU A 100 -4.60 -8.61 2.42
CA GLU A 100 -3.58 -7.58 2.19
C GLU A 100 -3.07 -6.99 3.51
N ARG A 101 -1.81 -6.52 3.53
CA ARG A 101 -1.18 -5.80 4.66
C ARG A 101 -1.09 -6.60 5.97
N GLY A 102 -0.90 -7.92 5.85
CA GLY A 102 -0.72 -8.79 7.01
C GLY A 102 -1.97 -8.90 7.89
N LEU A 103 -3.15 -8.69 7.29
CA LEU A 103 -4.45 -9.04 7.84
C LEU A 103 -4.80 -10.47 7.43
N MET A 104 -5.69 -11.11 8.18
CA MET A 104 -6.30 -12.38 7.78
C MET A 104 -7.76 -12.45 8.23
N ALA A 105 -8.52 -13.33 7.59
CA ALA A 105 -9.84 -13.74 8.04
C ALA A 105 -9.83 -15.24 8.37
N LEU A 106 -10.78 -15.66 9.22
CA LEU A 106 -11.00 -17.05 9.58
C LEU A 106 -12.42 -17.44 9.18
N LYS A 107 -12.56 -18.54 8.45
CA LYS A 107 -13.84 -18.98 7.86
C LYS A 107 -14.10 -20.45 8.15
N SER A 108 -15.35 -20.84 8.29
CA SER A 108 -15.77 -22.25 8.32
C SER A 108 -17.09 -22.40 7.59
N GLY A 109 -17.11 -23.23 6.54
CA GLY A 109 -18.24 -23.28 5.61
C GLY A 109 -18.38 -21.95 4.87
N ASP A 110 -19.55 -21.33 4.95
CA ASP A 110 -19.87 -20.06 4.27
C ASP A 110 -19.89 -18.84 5.21
N VAL A 111 -19.39 -18.98 6.44
CA VAL A 111 -19.40 -17.92 7.45
C VAL A 111 -18.01 -17.65 8.03
N PHE A 112 -17.79 -16.38 8.39
CA PHE A 112 -16.57 -15.85 8.97
C PHE A 112 -16.69 -15.71 10.49
N LEU A 113 -15.56 -15.89 11.16
CA LEU A 113 -15.38 -15.59 12.58
C LEU A 113 -15.40 -14.07 12.78
N SER A 114 -16.26 -13.59 13.66
CA SER A 114 -16.48 -12.16 13.92
C SER A 114 -16.19 -11.85 15.39
N ALA A 115 -15.38 -10.84 15.64
CA ALA A 115 -15.15 -10.29 16.98
C ALA A 115 -16.05 -9.07 17.17
N ILE A 116 -17.26 -9.28 17.70
CA ILE A 116 -18.29 -8.24 17.74
C ILE A 116 -18.03 -7.20 18.85
N PRO A 117 -18.49 -5.94 18.73
CA PRO A 117 -18.11 -4.86 19.62
C PRO A 117 -18.32 -5.07 21.13
N ASP A 118 -19.20 -5.99 21.54
CA ASP A 118 -19.49 -6.30 22.94
C ASP A 118 -18.48 -7.27 23.59
N GLY A 119 -17.42 -7.66 22.87
CA GLY A 119 -16.36 -8.54 23.35
C GLY A 119 -16.61 -10.02 23.07
N LYS A 120 -17.74 -10.39 22.45
CA LYS A 120 -18.00 -11.78 22.05
C LYS A 120 -17.34 -12.11 20.72
N VAL A 121 -17.12 -13.40 20.51
CA VAL A 121 -16.62 -13.94 19.25
C VAL A 121 -17.56 -15.03 18.75
N THR A 122 -18.06 -14.88 17.53
CA THR A 122 -19.09 -15.76 16.96
C THR A 122 -18.74 -16.16 15.52
N LEU A 123 -19.20 -17.31 15.06
CA LEU A 123 -19.00 -17.79 13.69
C LEU A 123 -20.32 -17.68 12.91
N CYS A 124 -20.65 -16.48 12.46
CA CYS A 124 -21.95 -16.20 11.84
C CYS A 124 -21.95 -15.14 10.73
N ALA A 125 -20.84 -14.44 10.50
CA ALA A 125 -20.81 -13.37 9.52
C ALA A 125 -20.77 -13.96 8.10
N GLU A 126 -21.80 -13.73 7.28
CA GLU A 126 -21.78 -14.16 5.88
C GLU A 126 -20.85 -13.29 5.01
N VAL A 127 -20.53 -12.09 5.48
CA VAL A 127 -19.67 -11.13 4.77
C VAL A 127 -18.49 -10.78 5.66
N CYS A 128 -17.28 -10.99 5.16
CA CYS A 128 -16.08 -10.52 5.84
C CYS A 128 -15.96 -9.00 5.68
N SER A 129 -16.00 -8.28 6.79
CA SER A 129 -15.77 -6.84 6.91
C SER A 129 -14.74 -6.60 8.02
N THR A 130 -14.73 -5.43 8.66
CA THR A 130 -13.67 -5.03 9.61
C THR A 130 -13.63 -5.83 10.92
N TRP A 131 -14.76 -6.39 11.37
CA TRP A 131 -14.84 -7.18 12.62
C TRP A 131 -14.42 -8.64 12.44
N GLU A 132 -14.24 -9.06 11.19
CA GLU A 132 -13.78 -10.39 10.79
C GLU A 132 -12.28 -10.37 10.42
N LEU A 133 -11.58 -9.26 10.72
CA LEU A 133 -10.16 -9.08 10.44
C LEU A 133 -9.30 -9.32 11.67
N PHE A 134 -8.25 -10.12 11.49
CA PHE A 134 -7.35 -10.53 12.55
C PHE A 134 -5.87 -10.27 12.26
N LEU A 135 -5.20 -9.93 13.35
CA LEU A 135 -3.79 -9.97 13.73
C LEU A 135 -3.29 -11.38 14.00
N ALA A 136 -2.17 -11.82 13.43
CA ALA A 136 -1.46 -12.98 13.94
C ALA A 136 -0.05 -12.61 14.40
N THR A 137 0.39 -13.23 15.49
CA THR A 137 1.79 -13.12 15.97
C THR A 137 2.79 -13.74 15.03
N GLU A 138 2.39 -14.79 14.30
CA GLU A 138 3.29 -15.54 13.44
C GLU A 138 3.05 -15.22 11.96
N SER A 139 4.12 -14.85 11.26
CA SER A 139 4.09 -14.50 9.84
C SER A 139 3.57 -15.62 8.93
N TRP A 140 3.69 -16.90 9.33
CA TRP A 140 3.15 -18.00 8.53
C TRP A 140 1.63 -17.93 8.35
N CYS A 141 0.91 -17.22 9.22
CA CYS A 141 -0.52 -16.99 9.08
C CYS A 141 -0.85 -16.07 7.89
N THR A 142 0.05 -15.19 7.47
CA THR A 142 -0.21 -14.21 6.40
C THR A 142 0.71 -14.39 5.20
N ASP A 143 1.71 -15.27 5.30
CA ASP A 143 2.64 -15.57 4.21
C ASP A 143 1.92 -16.13 2.99
N ILE A 144 1.74 -15.34 1.95
CA ILE A 144 1.11 -15.81 0.71
C ILE A 144 2.15 -16.58 -0.10
N VAL A 145 1.90 -17.87 -0.36
CA VAL A 145 2.68 -18.61 -1.36
C VAL A 145 2.19 -18.17 -2.74
N TYR A 146 2.76 -17.06 -3.22
CA TYR A 146 2.40 -16.42 -4.48
C TYR A 146 2.53 -17.40 -5.66
N LYS A 147 1.40 -17.88 -6.19
CA LYS A 147 1.30 -18.53 -7.51
C LYS A 147 0.01 -18.10 -8.23
N GLY A 148 -0.19 -16.80 -8.38
CA GLY A 148 -1.19 -16.24 -9.31
C GLY A 148 -2.68 -16.55 -9.05
N ALA A 149 -3.01 -17.35 -8.04
CA ALA A 149 -4.38 -17.64 -7.66
C ALA A 149 -5.00 -16.44 -6.93
N ARG A 150 -6.26 -16.12 -7.23
CA ARG A 150 -7.08 -15.20 -6.43
C ARG A 150 -7.13 -15.73 -4.99
N TRP A 151 -6.91 -14.86 -4.01
CA TRP A 151 -6.79 -15.23 -2.60
C TRP A 151 -8.13 -15.58 -1.92
N TYR A 152 -9.22 -15.58 -2.68
CA TYR A 152 -10.56 -15.89 -2.21
C TYR A 152 -11.34 -16.58 -3.34
N SER A 153 -12.28 -17.46 -2.97
CA SER A 153 -13.22 -18.03 -3.92
C SER A 153 -14.09 -16.91 -4.50
N GLU A 154 -14.49 -17.01 -5.78
CA GLU A 154 -15.47 -16.07 -6.35
C GLU A 154 -16.79 -16.07 -5.57
N THR A 155 -17.05 -17.11 -4.79
CA THR A 155 -18.25 -17.25 -3.94
C THR A 155 -18.18 -16.47 -2.63
N ASP A 156 -17.00 -16.08 -2.17
CA ASP A 156 -16.84 -15.44 -0.87
C ASP A 156 -17.28 -13.97 -0.89
N LYS A 157 -18.12 -13.61 0.07
CA LYS A 157 -18.62 -12.23 0.20
C LYS A 157 -17.66 -11.43 1.08
N PHE A 158 -16.93 -10.51 0.47
CA PHE A 158 -16.06 -9.55 1.17
C PHE A 158 -16.57 -8.13 0.97
N ASP A 159 -16.64 -7.34 2.05
CA ASP A 159 -16.75 -5.89 1.98
C ASP A 159 -15.37 -5.29 1.64
N ARG A 160 -14.99 -5.44 0.37
CA ARG A 160 -13.66 -5.05 -0.11
C ARG A 160 -13.36 -3.58 0.13
N GLN A 161 -14.35 -2.71 0.00
CA GLN A 161 -14.17 -1.27 0.17
C GLN A 161 -13.75 -0.95 1.61
N ARG A 162 -14.47 -1.48 2.62
CA ARG A 162 -14.11 -1.27 4.02
C ARG A 162 -12.76 -1.88 4.36
N ILE A 163 -12.51 -3.13 3.93
CA ILE A 163 -11.23 -3.81 4.19
C ILE A 163 -10.07 -3.02 3.56
N GLN A 164 -10.19 -2.58 2.31
CA GLN A 164 -9.15 -1.81 1.62
C GLN A 164 -8.91 -0.46 2.28
N SER A 165 -9.96 0.21 2.77
CA SER A 165 -9.83 1.49 3.48
C SER A 165 -9.18 1.36 4.87
N TYR A 166 -9.21 0.16 5.45
CA TYR A 166 -8.70 -0.08 6.79
C TYR A 166 -7.16 -0.12 6.81
N ILE A 167 -6.54 0.73 7.65
CA ILE A 167 -5.11 0.67 7.97
C ILE A 167 -4.96 0.14 9.39
N VAL A 168 -4.13 -0.88 9.56
CA VAL A 168 -3.74 -1.36 10.89
C VAL A 168 -2.92 -0.28 11.58
N HIS A 169 -3.36 0.15 12.76
CA HIS A 169 -2.61 1.14 13.51
C HIS A 169 -1.26 0.55 13.99
N PRO A 170 -0.12 1.26 13.83
CA PRO A 170 1.21 0.75 14.20
C PRO A 170 1.35 0.27 15.64
N THR A 171 0.68 0.93 16.60
CA THR A 171 0.67 0.49 18.00
C THR A 171 0.08 -0.90 18.16
N ILE A 172 -1.02 -1.19 17.45
CA ILE A 172 -1.64 -2.51 17.48
C ILE A 172 -0.65 -3.56 16.96
N ARG A 173 0.03 -3.27 15.84
CA ARG A 173 1.06 -4.17 15.31
C ARG A 173 2.20 -4.40 16.30
N ALA A 174 2.73 -3.33 16.90
CA ALA A 174 3.80 -3.41 17.90
C ALA A 174 3.38 -4.24 19.12
N ASP A 175 2.15 -4.04 19.62
CA ASP A 175 1.60 -4.76 20.77
C ASP A 175 1.40 -6.25 20.49
N THR A 176 1.09 -6.62 19.24
CA THR A 176 1.08 -8.03 18.84
C THR A 176 2.47 -8.67 18.87
N ASN A 177 3.53 -7.87 18.86
CA ASN A 177 4.91 -8.32 18.67
C ASN A 177 5.06 -9.26 17.46
N ALA A 178 4.36 -8.97 16.36
CA ALA A 178 4.35 -9.84 15.19
C ALA A 178 5.78 -10.16 14.70
N SER A 179 6.03 -11.43 14.43
CA SER A 179 7.25 -11.93 13.80
C SER A 179 7.20 -11.64 12.30
N CYS A 180 8.35 -11.36 11.70
CA CYS A 180 8.46 -11.18 10.26
C CYS A 180 9.73 -11.84 9.73
N ARG A 181 9.69 -12.26 8.47
CA ARG A 181 10.84 -12.89 7.80
C ARG A 181 11.88 -11.86 7.34
N LYS A 182 11.45 -10.60 7.16
CA LYS A 182 12.27 -9.49 6.71
C LYS A 182 12.20 -8.30 7.68
N ARG A 183 12.24 -7.07 7.16
CA ARG A 183 12.27 -5.83 7.96
C ARG A 183 10.88 -5.38 8.41
N LYS A 184 10.85 -4.69 9.54
CA LYS A 184 9.72 -3.92 10.06
C LYS A 184 9.95 -2.46 9.71
N VAL A 185 9.10 -1.87 8.88
CA VAL A 185 9.21 -0.47 8.44
C VAL A 185 7.94 0.27 8.78
N LEU A 186 8.07 1.43 9.43
CA LEU A 186 6.96 2.35 9.62
C LEU A 186 7.05 3.47 8.58
N ILE A 187 6.02 3.61 7.75
CA ILE A 187 5.88 4.75 6.86
C ILE A 187 5.29 5.92 7.65
N TYR A 188 6.06 6.99 7.83
CA TYR A 188 5.59 8.27 8.36
C TYR A 188 5.27 9.19 7.18
N GLY A 189 3.99 9.35 6.83
CA GLY A 189 3.64 10.08 5.60
C GLY A 189 2.16 10.42 5.46
N TYR A 190 1.84 11.16 4.41
CA TYR A 190 0.46 11.54 4.09
C TYR A 190 -0.34 10.33 3.61
N THR A 191 -1.41 9.99 4.31
CA THR A 191 -2.23 8.79 4.02
C THR A 191 -3.29 9.00 2.94
N LYS A 192 -3.42 10.22 2.41
CA LYS A 192 -4.45 10.56 1.42
C LYS A 192 -3.83 10.81 0.05
N TRP A 193 -4.70 10.84 -0.96
CA TRP A 193 -4.36 11.18 -2.34
C TRP A 193 -3.24 10.29 -2.91
N SER A 194 -2.38 10.83 -3.78
CA SER A 194 -1.33 10.07 -4.47
C SER A 194 -0.27 9.49 -3.53
N HIS A 195 0.12 10.20 -2.47
CA HIS A 195 1.07 9.70 -1.49
C HIS A 195 0.48 8.51 -0.73
N GLY A 196 -0.76 8.64 -0.25
CA GLY A 196 -1.52 7.55 0.34
C GLY A 196 -1.55 6.34 -0.59
N ARG A 197 -1.90 6.56 -1.87
CA ARG A 197 -1.92 5.48 -2.86
C ARG A 197 -0.59 4.71 -2.94
N VAL A 198 0.53 5.42 -3.03
CA VAL A 198 1.87 4.80 -3.10
C VAL A 198 2.15 3.98 -1.85
N TYR A 199 1.94 4.56 -0.65
CA TYR A 199 2.25 3.86 0.60
C TYR A 199 1.37 2.63 0.79
N TYR A 200 0.10 2.71 0.41
CA TYR A 200 -0.84 1.58 0.49
C TYR A 200 -0.44 0.44 -0.43
N ASP A 201 -0.19 0.74 -1.71
CA ASP A 201 0.21 -0.28 -2.67
C ASP A 201 1.58 -0.89 -2.29
N LEU A 202 2.52 -0.06 -1.84
CA LEU A 202 3.83 -0.52 -1.35
C LEU A 202 3.66 -1.46 -0.16
N SER A 203 2.82 -1.08 0.82
CA SER A 203 2.54 -1.90 1.99
C SER A 203 1.93 -3.25 1.58
N LYS A 204 0.93 -3.24 0.70
CA LYS A 204 0.30 -4.47 0.19
C LYS A 204 1.34 -5.43 -0.41
N ARG A 205 2.24 -4.93 -1.25
CA ARG A 205 3.22 -5.76 -1.96
C ARG A 205 4.33 -6.25 -1.05
N LEU A 206 4.90 -5.38 -0.22
CA LEU A 206 5.95 -5.76 0.71
C LEU A 206 5.46 -6.74 1.79
N HIS A 207 4.22 -6.61 2.27
CA HIS A 207 3.67 -7.62 3.19
C HIS A 207 3.68 -9.02 2.59
N SER A 208 3.35 -9.15 1.30
CA SER A 208 3.38 -10.46 0.63
C SER A 208 4.80 -11.07 0.51
N ASP A 209 5.83 -10.23 0.62
CA ASP A 209 7.23 -10.62 0.60
C ASP A 209 7.84 -10.82 2.00
N GLY A 210 7.00 -10.80 3.06
CA GLY A 210 7.40 -11.10 4.44
C GLY A 210 7.94 -9.91 5.23
N TYR A 211 7.76 -8.68 4.73
CA TYR A 211 7.99 -7.45 5.51
C TYR A 211 6.78 -7.14 6.39
N ILE A 212 6.98 -6.37 7.45
CA ILE A 212 5.88 -5.65 8.12
C ILE A 212 6.00 -4.19 7.74
N ILE A 213 5.02 -3.68 7.00
CA ILE A 213 4.94 -2.27 6.61
C ILE A 213 3.63 -1.70 7.14
N ASP A 214 3.73 -0.76 8.06
CA ASP A 214 2.57 -0.02 8.56
C ASP A 214 2.71 1.46 8.21
N ILE A 215 1.61 2.20 8.28
CA ILE A 215 1.56 3.61 7.92
C ILE A 215 1.01 4.40 9.10
N ILE A 216 1.64 5.53 9.41
CA ILE A 216 1.12 6.51 10.35
C ILE A 216 1.00 7.87 9.66
N ASP A 217 -0.17 8.51 9.83
CA ASP A 217 -0.45 9.79 9.19
C ASP A 217 0.29 10.92 9.90
N TRP A 218 1.18 11.57 9.15
CA TRP A 218 1.97 12.68 9.64
C TRP A 218 1.20 13.96 9.93
N GLN A 219 -0.07 14.07 9.50
CA GLN A 219 -0.92 15.24 9.75
C GLN A 219 -1.47 15.26 11.18
N ASN A 220 -1.41 14.12 11.87
CA ASN A 220 -1.88 13.96 13.23
C ASN A 220 -0.70 14.05 14.22
N ASP A 221 -0.98 14.52 15.43
CA ASP A 221 -0.01 14.41 16.52
C ASP A 221 0.05 12.96 17.00
N ASN A 222 1.19 12.30 16.74
CA ASN A 222 1.43 10.91 17.11
C ASN A 222 2.38 10.77 18.31
N SER A 223 2.66 11.86 19.06
CA SER A 223 3.65 11.87 20.16
C SER A 223 3.40 10.78 21.21
N ALA A 224 2.12 10.50 21.52
CA ALA A 224 1.73 9.47 22.47
C ALA A 224 2.13 8.06 22.01
N HIS A 225 2.04 7.79 20.70
CA HIS A 225 2.27 6.47 20.11
C HIS A 225 3.75 6.20 19.82
N PHE A 226 4.50 7.22 19.39
CA PHE A 226 5.90 7.07 18.96
C PHE A 226 6.81 6.50 20.06
N ARG A 227 6.54 6.81 21.33
CA ARG A 227 7.31 6.24 22.45
C ARG A 227 7.22 4.72 22.53
N GLY A 228 6.06 4.14 22.20
CA GLY A 228 5.82 2.70 22.28
C GLY A 228 6.25 1.92 21.04
N ILE A 229 6.34 2.55 19.88
CA ILE A 229 6.58 1.85 18.60
C ILE A 229 8.00 2.03 18.05
N LYS A 230 8.78 3.01 18.54
CA LYS A 230 10.06 3.37 17.91
C LYS A 230 11.12 2.26 17.90
N ASP A 231 11.04 1.38 18.88
CA ASP A 231 11.99 0.28 19.07
C ASP A 231 11.50 -1.00 18.38
N TYR A 232 10.21 -1.06 18.03
CA TYR A 232 9.62 -2.18 17.29
C TYR A 232 10.01 -2.17 15.81
N TYR A 233 10.09 -0.99 15.19
CA TYR A 233 10.43 -0.86 13.77
C TYR A 233 11.95 -0.73 13.55
N ASP A 234 12.45 -1.40 12.52
CA ASP A 234 13.84 -1.32 12.08
C ASP A 234 14.10 0.06 11.46
N PHE A 235 13.19 0.50 10.58
CA PHE A 235 13.31 1.75 9.84
C PHE A 235 12.01 2.56 9.83
N PHE A 236 12.16 3.86 9.62
CA PHE A 236 11.10 4.80 9.34
C PHE A 236 11.27 5.31 7.92
N LEU A 237 10.32 5.01 7.05
CA LEU A 237 10.31 5.51 5.68
C LEU A 237 9.46 6.77 5.62
N THR A 238 9.98 7.85 5.05
CA THR A 238 9.25 9.12 4.99
C THR A 238 9.67 9.95 3.78
N ALA A 239 8.79 10.85 3.33
CA ALA A 239 9.18 11.90 2.41
C ALA A 239 10.19 12.85 3.10
N LEU A 240 11.08 13.51 2.33
CA LEU A 240 12.18 14.29 2.94
C LEU A 240 11.71 15.44 3.85
N ASP A 241 10.50 15.97 3.64
CA ASP A 241 9.87 16.97 4.50
C ASP A 241 9.44 16.41 5.87
N GLY A 242 9.14 15.12 5.96
CA GLY A 242 8.84 14.41 7.20
C GLY A 242 10.06 14.14 8.09
N VAL A 243 11.28 14.17 7.53
CA VAL A 243 12.54 13.87 8.26
C VAL A 243 12.72 14.79 9.47
N SER A 244 12.46 16.09 9.31
CA SER A 244 12.64 17.05 10.41
C SER A 244 11.71 16.72 11.59
N ASN A 245 10.46 16.35 11.33
CA ASN A 245 9.52 16.03 12.41
C ASN A 245 9.87 14.71 13.12
N LEU A 246 10.29 13.69 12.37
CA LEU A 246 10.76 12.43 12.96
C LEU A 246 11.93 12.66 13.92
N VAL A 247 12.90 13.49 13.54
CA VAL A 247 14.09 13.76 14.34
C VAL A 247 13.80 14.70 15.50
N ASP A 248 13.18 15.86 15.23
CA ASP A 248 13.06 16.93 16.21
C ASP A 248 11.95 16.66 17.23
N SER A 249 10.81 16.14 16.76
CA SER A 249 9.63 15.92 17.61
C SER A 249 9.63 14.51 18.20
N TYR A 250 9.93 13.50 17.37
CA TYR A 250 9.84 12.09 17.79
C TYR A 250 11.18 11.45 18.14
N HIS A 251 12.29 12.21 18.03
CA HIS A 251 13.62 11.79 18.46
C HIS A 251 14.06 10.48 17.79
N VAL A 252 13.63 10.26 16.55
CA VAL A 252 14.05 9.13 15.72
C VAL A 252 15.47 9.41 15.20
N PRO A 253 16.45 8.52 15.45
CA PRO A 253 17.81 8.70 14.94
C PRO A 253 17.85 8.65 13.40
N TYR A 254 18.71 9.47 12.78
CA TYR A 254 18.84 9.55 11.32
C TYR A 254 19.17 8.19 10.69
N GLU A 255 19.98 7.37 11.35
CA GLU A 255 20.37 6.03 10.93
C GLU A 255 19.23 5.01 10.93
N LYS A 256 18.04 5.38 11.46
CA LYS A 256 16.79 4.62 11.30
C LYS A 256 15.85 5.22 10.24
N ILE A 257 16.19 6.33 9.60
CA ILE A 257 15.31 7.01 8.64
C ILE A 257 15.73 6.72 7.20
N ILE A 258 14.79 6.18 6.42
CA ILE A 258 14.89 6.09 4.96
C ILE A 258 14.13 7.28 4.37
N GLY A 259 14.88 8.23 3.80
CA GLY A 259 14.29 9.42 3.16
C GLY A 259 13.95 9.14 1.69
N ILE A 260 12.74 9.49 1.27
CA ILE A 260 12.29 9.42 -0.13
C ILE A 260 12.01 10.82 -0.64
N SER A 261 12.54 11.19 -1.80
CA SER A 261 12.11 12.40 -2.48
C SER A 261 11.01 12.09 -3.48
N HIS A 262 9.86 12.73 -3.30
CA HIS A 262 8.76 12.76 -4.25
C HIS A 262 8.72 14.08 -5.03
N HIS A 263 9.54 15.07 -4.67
CA HIS A 263 9.73 16.29 -5.44
C HIS A 263 11.12 16.88 -5.15
N GLU A 264 11.67 17.60 -6.13
CA GLU A 264 12.89 18.40 -5.96
C GLU A 264 12.78 19.45 -4.82
N PHE A 265 11.57 19.87 -4.47
CA PHE A 265 11.35 20.81 -3.38
C PHE A 265 11.61 20.17 -2.02
N ASP A 266 11.31 18.89 -1.83
CA ASP A 266 11.56 18.17 -0.59
C ASP A 266 13.07 18.18 -0.26
N MET A 267 13.92 18.00 -1.29
CA MET A 267 15.38 18.08 -1.13
C MET A 267 15.82 19.48 -0.70
N ARG A 268 15.33 20.51 -1.41
CA ARG A 268 15.66 21.90 -1.11
C ARG A 268 15.25 22.27 0.32
N MET A 269 14.03 21.93 0.71
CA MET A 269 13.51 22.23 2.04
C MET A 269 14.32 21.53 3.13
N LEU A 270 14.71 20.27 2.92
CA LEU A 270 15.53 19.55 3.89
C LEU A 270 16.94 20.16 4.00
N ILE A 271 17.57 20.52 2.88
CA ILE A 271 18.88 21.22 2.88
C ILE A 271 18.79 22.55 3.63
N GLU A 272 17.78 23.36 3.35
CA GLU A 272 17.58 24.67 4.00
C GLU A 272 17.37 24.54 5.52
N ARG A 273 16.74 23.45 5.98
CA ARG A 273 16.43 23.23 7.40
C ARG A 273 17.53 22.51 8.19
N LYS A 274 18.23 21.57 7.56
CA LYS A 274 19.12 20.62 8.25
C LYS A 274 20.56 20.62 7.74
N GLY A 275 20.86 21.36 6.69
CA GLY A 275 22.15 21.27 5.99
C GLY A 275 22.17 20.10 5.00
N ILE A 276 23.15 20.12 4.10
CA ILE A 276 23.30 19.11 3.05
C ILE A 276 23.90 17.79 3.55
N ASP A 277 24.65 17.83 4.65
CA ASP A 277 25.28 16.66 5.29
C ASP A 277 24.25 15.69 5.90
N VAL A 278 23.00 16.14 6.09
CA VAL A 278 21.92 15.30 6.61
C VAL A 278 21.69 14.04 5.78
N PHE A 279 21.90 14.09 4.46
CA PHE A 279 21.70 12.95 3.56
C PHE A 279 22.71 11.81 3.82
N ASP A 280 23.91 12.15 4.29
CA ASP A 280 24.94 11.17 4.65
C ASP A 280 24.61 10.44 5.96
N ARG A 281 23.74 11.03 6.79
CA ARG A 281 23.34 10.49 8.10
C ARG A 281 22.13 9.57 8.03
N LEU A 282 21.32 9.66 6.97
CA LEU A 282 20.13 8.82 6.79
C LEU A 282 20.49 7.32 6.73
N ALA A 283 19.58 6.44 7.13
CA ALA A 283 19.72 4.99 6.91
C ALA A 283 19.88 4.68 5.42
N ASN A 284 18.96 5.24 4.62
CA ASN A 284 19.00 5.21 3.17
C ASN A 284 18.32 6.43 2.54
N TYR A 285 18.57 6.65 1.25
CA TYR A 285 18.02 7.76 0.49
C TYR A 285 17.57 7.30 -0.90
N GLY A 286 16.30 7.51 -1.20
CA GLY A 286 15.67 7.14 -2.47
C GLY A 286 15.02 8.32 -3.19
N VAL A 287 14.87 8.19 -4.50
CA VAL A 287 14.16 9.13 -5.37
C VAL A 287 13.23 8.37 -6.31
N VAL A 288 12.06 8.91 -6.62
CA VAL A 288 11.06 8.15 -7.41
C VAL A 288 11.26 8.20 -8.93
N SER A 289 12.26 8.94 -9.41
CA SER A 289 12.61 9.03 -10.83
C SER A 289 14.05 9.50 -11.07
N GLU A 290 14.54 9.24 -12.27
CA GLU A 290 15.86 9.64 -12.78
C GLU A 290 15.98 11.17 -12.87
N TYR A 291 14.86 11.87 -13.08
CA TYR A 291 14.80 13.33 -12.97
C TYR A 291 15.25 13.79 -11.57
N LEU A 292 14.70 13.18 -10.52
CA LEU A 292 15.05 13.51 -9.14
C LEU A 292 16.46 13.05 -8.77
N TYR A 293 16.94 11.94 -9.33
CA TYR A 293 18.34 11.54 -9.19
C TYR A 293 19.27 12.67 -9.68
N SER A 294 19.00 13.18 -10.89
CA SER A 294 19.77 14.27 -11.48
C SER A 294 19.66 15.56 -10.66
N ALA A 295 18.45 15.89 -10.20
CA ALA A 295 18.21 17.07 -9.36
C ALA A 295 18.96 17.00 -8.01
N SER A 296 19.09 15.80 -7.44
CA SER A 296 19.86 15.54 -6.22
C SER A 296 21.36 15.79 -6.43
N ALA A 297 21.92 15.20 -7.50
CA ALA A 297 23.33 15.39 -7.86
C ALA A 297 23.67 16.86 -8.18
N LEU A 298 22.81 17.54 -8.93
CA LEU A 298 22.97 18.97 -9.27
C LEU A 298 22.91 19.89 -8.04
N ARG A 299 22.35 19.43 -6.92
CA ARG A 299 22.33 20.16 -5.64
C ARG A 299 23.57 19.91 -4.79
N GLY A 300 24.50 19.09 -5.26
CA GLY A 300 25.72 18.74 -4.53
C GLY A 300 25.48 17.75 -3.40
N ILE A 301 24.36 17.02 -3.38
CA ILE A 301 24.15 15.95 -2.41
C ILE A 301 25.16 14.83 -2.74
N ALA A 302 26.13 14.62 -1.85
CA ALA A 302 27.24 13.69 -2.09
C ALA A 302 26.76 12.23 -2.17
N ARG A 303 25.79 11.87 -1.33
CA ARG A 303 25.15 10.55 -1.36
C ARG A 303 24.22 10.42 -2.55
N LEU A 304 24.60 9.56 -3.50
CA LEU A 304 23.76 9.23 -4.64
C LEU A 304 22.48 8.50 -4.17
N PRO A 305 21.28 8.99 -4.51
CA PRO A 305 20.05 8.29 -4.16
C PRO A 305 19.88 7.03 -5.01
N LYS A 306 19.18 6.04 -4.46
CA LYS A 306 18.65 4.94 -5.27
C LYS A 306 17.36 5.37 -5.96
N VAL A 307 17.25 5.10 -7.26
CA VAL A 307 15.97 5.29 -7.97
C VAL A 307 15.02 4.17 -7.58
N VAL A 308 13.85 4.53 -7.06
CA VAL A 308 12.79 3.61 -6.63
C VAL A 308 11.49 3.99 -7.36
N PRO A 309 11.28 3.48 -8.58
CA PRO A 309 10.19 3.94 -9.43
C PRO A 309 8.81 3.66 -8.81
N LEU A 310 7.84 4.51 -9.12
CA LEU A 310 6.44 4.27 -8.76
C LEU A 310 5.84 3.20 -9.67
N GLY A 311 5.06 2.29 -9.08
CA GLY A 311 4.22 1.35 -9.81
C GLY A 311 2.74 1.73 -9.78
N VAL A 312 1.93 0.91 -10.44
CA VAL A 312 0.45 0.94 -10.39
C VAL A 312 -0.07 -0.46 -10.04
N ASP A 313 -1.20 -0.58 -9.35
CA ASP A 313 -1.91 -1.86 -9.27
C ASP A 313 -2.74 -2.01 -10.56
N TYR A 314 -2.16 -2.64 -11.58
CA TYR A 314 -2.73 -2.74 -12.91
C TYR A 314 -4.13 -3.36 -12.87
N GLN A 315 -4.27 -4.46 -12.12
CA GLN A 315 -5.52 -5.20 -12.03
C GLN A 315 -6.62 -4.37 -11.34
N TYR A 316 -6.26 -3.52 -10.38
CA TYR A 316 -7.21 -2.66 -9.68
C TYR A 316 -7.83 -1.57 -10.57
N PHE A 317 -7.05 -1.05 -11.52
CA PHE A 317 -7.51 -0.03 -12.47
C PHE A 317 -8.03 -0.59 -13.79
N PHE A 318 -7.81 -1.88 -14.04
CA PHE A 318 -8.25 -2.55 -15.26
C PHE A 318 -9.74 -2.32 -15.52
N SER A 319 -10.06 -1.91 -16.73
CA SER A 319 -11.43 -1.67 -17.16
C SER A 319 -11.61 -1.92 -18.65
N ALA A 320 -12.87 -2.03 -19.08
CA ALA A 320 -13.21 -2.13 -20.49
C ALA A 320 -12.72 -0.88 -21.24
N LEU A 321 -12.18 -1.09 -22.44
CA LEU A 321 -11.71 0.00 -23.29
C LEU A 321 -12.90 0.84 -23.76
N PRO A 322 -12.79 2.18 -23.75
CA PRO A 322 -13.79 3.04 -24.37
C PRO A 322 -13.78 2.84 -25.88
N THR A 323 -14.97 2.86 -26.51
CA THR A 323 -15.12 2.72 -27.97
C THR A 323 -15.14 4.06 -28.71
N SER A 324 -15.26 5.16 -27.98
CA SER A 324 -15.27 6.52 -28.51
C SER A 324 -14.75 7.51 -27.46
N LEU A 325 -14.24 8.66 -27.93
CA LEU A 325 -13.74 9.73 -27.06
C LEU A 325 -14.81 10.81 -26.90
N THR A 326 -15.38 10.91 -25.70
CA THR A 326 -16.44 11.87 -25.33
C THR A 326 -16.07 12.74 -24.14
N THR A 327 -15.28 12.19 -23.21
CA THR A 327 -14.98 12.83 -21.92
C THR A 327 -13.48 12.77 -21.61
N VAL A 328 -12.92 13.93 -21.25
CA VAL A 328 -11.54 14.08 -20.77
C VAL A 328 -11.54 14.21 -19.25
N GLY A 329 -10.76 13.38 -18.59
CA GLY A 329 -10.51 13.40 -17.15
C GLY A 329 -9.24 14.17 -16.79
N TYR A 330 -9.30 14.84 -15.63
CA TYR A 330 -8.16 15.51 -15.01
C TYR A 330 -8.08 15.15 -13.52
N ALA A 331 -7.08 14.33 -13.17
CA ALA A 331 -6.92 13.74 -11.84
C ALA A 331 -5.84 14.42 -10.97
N THR A 332 -5.53 15.68 -11.26
CA THR A 332 -4.60 16.49 -10.46
C THR A 332 -5.22 17.84 -10.10
N SER A 333 -4.58 18.63 -9.24
CA SER A 333 -5.08 19.96 -8.84
C SER A 333 -5.25 20.87 -10.05
N MET A 334 -6.36 21.63 -10.13
CA MET A 334 -6.59 22.55 -11.24
C MET A 334 -5.59 23.71 -11.25
N SER A 335 -5.14 24.13 -10.07
CA SER A 335 -4.14 25.17 -9.89
C SER A 335 -3.32 24.88 -8.64
N LEU A 336 -2.02 25.17 -8.71
CA LEU A 336 -1.08 25.15 -7.59
C LEU A 336 0.11 26.05 -7.94
N LYS A 337 0.30 27.12 -7.16
CA LYS A 337 1.48 27.99 -7.30
C LYS A 337 2.52 27.66 -6.27
N THR A 338 3.78 27.60 -6.70
CA THR A 338 4.93 27.48 -5.80
C THR A 338 5.97 28.50 -6.23
N TYR A 339 6.40 29.37 -5.31
CA TYR A 339 7.30 30.50 -5.58
C TYR A 339 6.84 31.39 -6.76
N GLY A 340 5.53 31.62 -6.88
CA GLY A 340 4.94 32.45 -7.94
C GLY A 340 4.80 31.76 -9.30
N ILE A 341 5.23 30.51 -9.44
CA ILE A 341 5.13 29.73 -10.68
C ILE A 341 3.93 28.79 -10.58
N GLU A 342 3.05 28.81 -11.60
CA GLU A 342 1.91 27.88 -11.73
C GLU A 342 2.40 26.48 -12.11
N LEU A 343 2.47 25.57 -11.12
CA LEU A 343 2.94 24.22 -11.33
C LEU A 343 1.89 23.32 -11.98
N LYS A 344 0.62 23.50 -11.59
CA LYS A 344 -0.53 22.70 -12.02
C LYS A 344 -1.44 23.58 -12.87
N ARG A 345 -1.67 23.21 -14.13
CA ARG A 345 -2.31 24.11 -15.12
C ARG A 345 -3.57 23.48 -15.68
N GLY A 346 -4.52 23.13 -14.82
CA GLY A 346 -5.73 22.38 -15.20
C GLY A 346 -6.62 23.14 -16.18
N GLU A 347 -6.60 24.47 -16.11
CA GLU A 347 -7.26 25.35 -17.07
C GLU A 347 -6.83 25.09 -18.52
N LEU A 348 -5.57 24.70 -18.76
CA LEU A 348 -5.08 24.35 -20.10
C LEU A 348 -5.67 23.03 -20.60
N ALA A 349 -5.83 22.03 -19.73
CA ALA A 349 -6.48 20.78 -20.08
C ALA A 349 -7.97 21.00 -20.39
N GLU A 350 -8.64 21.78 -19.55
CA GLU A 350 -10.04 22.13 -19.76
C GLU A 350 -10.24 22.89 -21.08
N ALA A 351 -9.40 23.90 -21.35
CA ALA A 351 -9.46 24.66 -22.58
C ALA A 351 -9.24 23.78 -23.82
N ALA A 352 -8.27 22.87 -23.78
CA ALA A 352 -8.01 21.94 -24.88
C ALA A 352 -9.17 20.95 -25.11
N ALA A 353 -9.76 20.42 -24.03
CA ALA A 353 -10.91 19.52 -24.12
C ALA A 353 -12.15 20.22 -24.71
N ARG A 354 -12.45 21.45 -24.24
CA ARG A 354 -13.57 22.26 -24.76
C ARG A 354 -13.37 22.60 -26.24
N GLU A 355 -12.15 22.93 -26.65
CA GLU A 355 -11.83 23.22 -28.06
C GLU A 355 -11.95 21.99 -28.98
N ALA A 356 -11.76 20.79 -28.43
CA ALA A 356 -12.07 19.52 -29.12
C ALA A 356 -13.57 19.16 -29.08
N GLY A 357 -14.39 19.94 -28.38
CA GLY A 357 -15.81 19.69 -28.17
C GLY A 357 -16.06 18.44 -27.34
N LEU A 358 -15.28 18.24 -26.27
CA LEU A 358 -15.38 17.13 -25.33
C LEU A 358 -15.83 17.62 -23.95
N ALA A 359 -16.49 16.73 -23.20
CA ALA A 359 -16.78 16.99 -21.79
C ALA A 359 -15.48 16.95 -20.96
N PHE A 360 -15.45 17.69 -19.84
CA PHE A 360 -14.31 17.74 -18.94
C PHE A 360 -14.73 17.36 -17.52
N LYS A 361 -14.03 16.41 -16.90
CA LYS A 361 -14.28 15.94 -15.53
C LYS A 361 -13.04 16.05 -14.67
N VAL A 362 -13.19 16.51 -13.44
CA VAL A 362 -12.09 16.73 -12.48
C VAL A 362 -12.23 15.79 -11.29
N ALA A 363 -11.13 15.19 -10.86
CA ALA A 363 -11.02 14.41 -9.62
C ALA A 363 -9.96 14.95 -8.64
N GLY A 364 -9.27 16.04 -8.99
CA GLY A 364 -8.19 16.62 -8.21
C GLY A 364 -8.60 17.43 -6.97
N SER A 365 -7.59 17.85 -6.20
CA SER A 365 -7.73 18.43 -4.85
C SER A 365 -8.43 19.79 -4.77
N THR A 366 -8.59 20.51 -5.89
CA THR A 366 -9.29 21.80 -5.95
C THR A 366 -10.79 21.64 -6.23
N ALA A 367 -11.27 20.40 -6.40
CA ALA A 367 -12.69 20.04 -6.49
C ALA A 367 -13.08 19.19 -5.25
N ASN A 368 -14.28 18.61 -5.24
CA ASN A 368 -14.63 17.53 -4.30
C ASN A 368 -13.69 16.35 -4.52
N GLN A 369 -12.54 16.38 -3.84
CA GLN A 369 -11.44 15.45 -4.05
C GLN A 369 -11.94 14.00 -3.94
N VAL A 370 -11.72 13.24 -5.01
CA VAL A 370 -12.07 11.82 -5.04
C VAL A 370 -11.07 11.07 -4.16
N SER A 371 -11.55 10.16 -3.31
CA SER A 371 -10.68 9.26 -2.55
C SER A 371 -9.82 8.45 -3.52
N PHE A 372 -8.56 8.15 -3.17
CA PHE A 372 -7.73 7.30 -4.03
C PHE A 372 -8.29 5.88 -4.19
N HIS A 373 -9.16 5.44 -3.26
CA HIS A 373 -9.93 4.20 -3.37
C HIS A 373 -11.06 4.28 -4.42
N ASP A 374 -11.56 5.47 -4.73
CA ASP A 374 -12.66 5.68 -5.68
C ASP A 374 -12.14 6.07 -7.09
N MET A 375 -10.83 6.29 -7.23
CA MET A 375 -10.20 6.64 -8.50
C MET A 375 -10.43 5.64 -9.64
N PRO A 376 -10.54 4.31 -9.43
CA PRO A 376 -10.91 3.38 -10.50
C PRO A 376 -12.28 3.70 -11.13
N GLU A 377 -13.26 4.14 -10.34
CA GLU A 377 -14.57 4.58 -10.87
C GLU A 377 -14.40 5.87 -11.68
N PHE A 378 -13.60 6.81 -11.19
CA PHE A 378 -13.30 8.02 -11.94
C PHE A 378 -12.71 7.70 -13.32
N TYR A 379 -11.68 6.85 -13.40
CA TYR A 379 -11.06 6.48 -14.67
C TYR A 379 -12.00 5.69 -15.59
N ARG A 380 -12.92 4.89 -15.03
CA ARG A 380 -13.99 4.23 -15.81
C ARG A 380 -14.99 5.24 -16.40
N SER A 381 -15.16 6.40 -15.77
CA SER A 381 -16.12 7.43 -16.18
C SER A 381 -15.61 8.42 -17.24
N VAL A 382 -14.36 8.28 -17.69
CA VAL A 382 -13.69 9.13 -18.68
C VAL A 382 -13.08 8.28 -19.79
N ASP A 383 -12.73 8.89 -20.91
CA ASP A 383 -12.18 8.21 -22.08
C ASP A 383 -10.69 8.55 -22.31
N ALA A 384 -10.29 9.75 -21.88
CA ALA A 384 -8.93 10.24 -21.90
C ALA A 384 -8.52 10.84 -20.54
N VAL A 385 -7.22 10.86 -20.25
CA VAL A 385 -6.63 11.51 -19.08
C VAL A 385 -5.55 12.47 -19.53
N VAL A 386 -5.63 13.71 -19.06
CA VAL A 386 -4.66 14.77 -19.40
C VAL A 386 -3.89 15.21 -18.16
N SER A 387 -2.58 15.41 -18.30
CA SER A 387 -1.71 16.00 -17.27
C SER A 387 -0.96 17.20 -17.82
N THR A 388 -1.02 18.34 -17.12
CA THR A 388 -0.47 19.62 -17.62
C THR A 388 0.64 20.20 -16.74
N SER A 389 1.11 19.44 -15.76
CA SER A 389 2.10 19.92 -14.79
C SER A 389 3.39 20.40 -15.49
N ILE A 390 4.09 21.39 -14.93
CA ILE A 390 5.44 21.76 -15.42
C ILE A 390 6.56 21.10 -14.61
N ASN A 391 6.23 20.62 -13.41
CA ASN A 391 7.14 19.88 -12.55
C ASN A 391 6.33 18.81 -11.81
N GLU A 392 6.81 17.58 -11.93
CA GLU A 392 6.38 16.39 -11.20
C GLU A 392 7.57 15.44 -11.16
N SER A 393 7.66 14.62 -10.13
CA SER A 393 8.59 13.48 -10.13
C SER A 393 7.99 12.23 -10.76
N GLY A 394 6.68 12.07 -10.57
CA GLY A 394 6.02 10.77 -10.48
C GLY A 394 4.52 10.87 -10.73
N PRO A 395 4.02 11.51 -11.82
CA PRO A 395 2.57 11.66 -11.98
C PRO A 395 1.91 10.28 -12.00
N LEU A 396 1.13 9.96 -10.97
CA LEU A 396 0.41 8.68 -10.88
C LEU A 396 -0.78 8.65 -11.82
N SER A 397 -1.43 9.80 -12.05
CA SER A 397 -2.63 9.88 -12.88
C SER A 397 -2.45 9.34 -14.30
N VAL A 398 -1.25 9.50 -14.86
CA VAL A 398 -0.91 8.94 -16.18
C VAL A 398 -0.70 7.43 -16.13
N LEU A 399 -0.17 6.87 -15.03
CA LEU A 399 -0.06 5.41 -14.85
C LEU A 399 -1.43 4.77 -14.63
N GLU A 400 -2.24 5.37 -13.76
CA GLU A 400 -3.58 4.88 -13.43
C GLU A 400 -4.50 4.97 -14.65
N GLY A 401 -4.46 6.09 -15.37
CA GLY A 401 -5.17 6.25 -16.65
C GLY A 401 -4.72 5.25 -17.71
N ALA A 402 -3.41 4.95 -17.76
CA ALA A 402 -2.88 3.94 -18.68
C ALA A 402 -3.34 2.52 -18.30
N ALA A 403 -3.28 2.14 -17.02
CA ALA A 403 -3.79 0.86 -16.53
C ALA A 403 -5.30 0.69 -16.76
N ALA A 404 -6.06 1.78 -16.70
CA ALA A 404 -7.48 1.82 -17.05
C ALA A 404 -7.75 1.81 -18.57
N GLY A 405 -6.72 1.76 -19.42
CA GLY A 405 -6.84 1.75 -20.89
C GLY A 405 -7.48 3.00 -21.45
N ARG A 406 -7.10 4.17 -20.93
CA ARG A 406 -7.54 5.48 -21.42
C ARG A 406 -6.50 6.08 -22.35
N LEU A 407 -6.92 7.01 -23.20
CA LEU A 407 -5.98 7.84 -23.95
C LEU A 407 -5.26 8.77 -22.96
N VAL A 408 -3.94 8.60 -22.81
CA VAL A 408 -3.14 9.41 -21.87
C VAL A 408 -2.32 10.46 -22.63
N ILE A 409 -2.46 11.73 -22.26
CA ILE A 409 -1.68 12.85 -22.80
C ILE A 409 -1.05 13.62 -21.63
N GLY A 410 0.25 13.84 -21.66
CA GLY A 410 0.95 14.52 -20.57
C GLY A 410 2.13 15.36 -21.01
N THR A 411 2.49 16.35 -20.19
CA THR A 411 3.73 17.11 -20.32
C THR A 411 4.97 16.28 -19.97
N PRO A 412 6.18 16.63 -20.46
CA PRO A 412 7.39 15.82 -20.30
C PRO A 412 8.02 15.99 -18.90
N VAL A 413 7.29 15.63 -17.85
CA VAL A 413 7.72 15.79 -16.45
C VAL A 413 7.89 14.45 -15.74
N GLY A 414 8.85 14.39 -14.83
CA GLY A 414 9.14 13.20 -14.03
C GLY A 414 9.45 11.98 -14.90
N HIS A 415 8.89 10.82 -14.52
CA HIS A 415 9.00 9.57 -15.28
C HIS A 415 8.13 9.48 -16.54
N PHE A 416 7.18 10.41 -16.78
CA PHE A 416 6.21 10.27 -17.88
C PHE A 416 6.84 10.16 -19.28
N PRO A 417 7.91 10.90 -19.64
CA PRO A 417 8.56 10.73 -20.95
C PRO A 417 8.96 9.28 -21.25
N ILE A 418 9.53 8.59 -20.27
CA ILE A 418 9.96 7.19 -20.41
C ILE A 418 8.73 6.28 -20.54
N LYS A 419 7.69 6.50 -19.73
CA LYS A 419 6.44 5.71 -19.80
C LYS A 419 5.73 5.90 -21.14
N ALA A 420 5.69 7.12 -21.66
CA ALA A 420 5.12 7.42 -22.97
C ALA A 420 5.93 6.76 -24.10
N TYR A 421 7.27 6.80 -24.05
CA TYR A 421 8.12 6.08 -24.99
C TYR A 421 7.88 4.56 -24.99
N GLN A 422 7.50 4.01 -23.83
CA GLN A 422 7.14 2.60 -23.67
C GLN A 422 5.69 2.28 -24.10
N GLY A 423 4.96 3.25 -24.67
CA GLY A 423 3.58 3.11 -25.15
C GLY A 423 2.51 3.63 -24.18
N GLY A 424 2.88 4.03 -22.95
CA GLY A 424 1.98 4.43 -21.87
C GLY A 424 1.30 5.79 -22.02
N GLY A 425 1.44 6.46 -23.16
CA GLY A 425 0.79 7.75 -23.43
C GLY A 425 1.44 8.56 -24.53
N ILE A 426 1.05 9.83 -24.63
CA ILE A 426 1.52 10.79 -25.62
C ILE A 426 2.13 12.00 -24.89
N VAL A 427 3.33 12.41 -25.29
CA VAL A 427 4.00 13.58 -24.74
C VAL A 427 3.54 14.84 -25.48
N ALA A 428 2.97 15.79 -24.74
CA ALA A 428 2.60 17.12 -25.21
C ALA A 428 3.69 18.15 -24.86
N PRO A 429 3.84 19.24 -25.65
CA PRO A 429 4.77 20.33 -25.33
C PRO A 429 4.51 20.96 -23.95
N ILE A 430 5.54 21.51 -23.31
CA ILE A 430 5.38 22.10 -21.97
C ILE A 430 4.82 23.53 -22.02
N GLU A 431 5.09 24.28 -23.09
CA GLU A 431 4.70 25.68 -23.23
C GLU A 431 3.17 25.82 -23.41
N PRO A 432 2.49 26.74 -22.70
CA PRO A 432 1.02 26.78 -22.62
C PRO A 432 0.29 26.75 -23.96
N GLU A 433 0.64 27.64 -24.89
CA GLU A 433 -0.03 27.74 -26.19
C GLU A 433 0.21 26.50 -27.06
N LYS A 434 1.45 25.98 -27.05
CA LYS A 434 1.81 24.76 -27.78
C LYS A 434 1.11 23.54 -27.19
N PHE A 435 1.05 23.45 -25.86
CA PHE A 435 0.34 22.40 -25.14
C PHE A 435 -1.13 22.36 -25.55
N LYS A 436 -1.81 23.52 -25.48
CA LYS A 436 -3.24 23.63 -25.80
C LYS A 436 -3.50 23.24 -27.26
N ALA A 437 -2.77 23.83 -28.20
CA ALA A 437 -2.95 23.56 -29.63
C ALA A 437 -2.68 22.09 -30.00
N PHE A 438 -1.60 21.50 -29.45
CA PHE A 438 -1.27 20.09 -29.67
C PHE A 438 -2.34 19.17 -29.08
N THR A 439 -2.74 19.42 -27.83
CA THR A 439 -3.68 18.57 -27.10
C THR A 439 -5.07 18.66 -27.72
N SER A 440 -5.56 19.85 -28.06
CA SER A 440 -6.88 20.01 -28.72
C SER A 440 -6.92 19.30 -30.07
N SER A 441 -5.86 19.42 -30.87
CA SER A 441 -5.74 18.73 -32.17
C SER A 441 -5.67 17.21 -32.01
N THR A 442 -4.91 16.71 -31.03
CA THR A 442 -4.80 15.27 -30.74
C THR A 442 -6.12 14.69 -30.28
N LEU A 443 -6.82 15.37 -29.37
CA LEU A 443 -8.15 14.97 -28.90
C LEU A 443 -9.18 14.96 -30.04
N ARG A 444 -9.15 15.98 -30.91
CA ARG A 444 -10.03 16.05 -32.09
C ARG A 444 -9.77 14.90 -33.06
N TYR A 445 -8.51 14.61 -33.35
CA TYR A 445 -8.13 13.47 -34.18
C TYR A 445 -8.72 12.16 -33.66
N TYR A 446 -8.51 11.83 -32.38
CA TYR A 446 -9.02 10.57 -31.83
C TYR A 446 -10.54 10.53 -31.68
N LYS A 447 -11.19 11.67 -31.45
CA LYS A 447 -12.65 11.79 -31.50
C LYS A 447 -13.21 11.47 -32.89
N GLU A 448 -12.55 11.94 -33.94
CA GLU A 448 -12.96 11.76 -35.34
C GLU A 448 -12.51 10.41 -35.93
N ASN A 449 -11.59 9.70 -35.27
CA ASN A 449 -11.03 8.42 -35.70
C ASN A 449 -11.16 7.34 -34.60
N PRO A 450 -12.36 6.80 -34.35
CA PRO A 450 -12.62 5.88 -33.23
C PRO A 450 -11.76 4.60 -33.25
N ALA A 451 -11.45 4.05 -34.43
CA ALA A 451 -10.58 2.88 -34.54
C ALA A 451 -9.16 3.19 -34.01
N ALA A 452 -8.55 4.28 -34.46
CA ALA A 452 -7.24 4.72 -33.98
C ALA A 452 -7.26 5.03 -32.47
N PHE A 453 -8.37 5.56 -31.95
CA PHE A 453 -8.55 5.80 -30.52
C PHE A 453 -8.56 4.51 -29.72
N VAL A 454 -9.34 3.51 -30.13
CA VAL A 454 -9.38 2.19 -29.49
C VAL A 454 -8.01 1.52 -29.53
N ASP A 455 -7.33 1.56 -30.68
CA ASP A 455 -5.98 1.01 -30.83
C ASP A 455 -4.99 1.67 -29.87
N LYS A 456 -5.06 3.00 -29.72
CA LYS A 456 -4.18 3.72 -28.79
C LYS A 456 -4.49 3.41 -27.32
N CYS A 457 -5.76 3.30 -26.96
CA CYS A 457 -6.20 2.89 -25.62
C CYS A 457 -5.72 1.46 -25.30
N HIS A 458 -5.79 0.56 -26.27
CA HIS A 458 -5.26 -0.80 -26.15
C HIS A 458 -3.75 -0.81 -25.94
N GLU A 459 -2.98 -0.13 -26.81
CA GLU A 459 -1.52 0.01 -26.70
C GLU A 459 -1.11 0.56 -25.32
N THR A 460 -1.80 1.61 -24.87
CA THR A 460 -1.54 2.26 -23.59
C THR A 460 -1.76 1.30 -22.41
N ARG A 461 -2.83 0.49 -22.45
CA ARG A 461 -3.11 -0.52 -21.42
C ARG A 461 -2.09 -1.64 -21.40
N GLU A 462 -1.70 -2.15 -22.57
CA GLU A 462 -0.69 -3.21 -22.70
C GLU A 462 0.67 -2.75 -22.16
N ALA A 463 1.04 -1.49 -22.42
CA ALA A 463 2.25 -0.90 -21.84
C ALA A 463 2.19 -0.84 -20.31
N ALA A 464 1.01 -0.51 -19.74
CA ALA A 464 0.82 -0.35 -18.30
C ALA A 464 1.05 -1.64 -17.49
N VAL A 465 0.95 -2.82 -18.10
CA VAL A 465 1.30 -4.10 -17.46
C VAL A 465 2.75 -4.07 -16.94
N LYS A 466 3.66 -3.48 -17.72
CA LYS A 466 5.09 -3.35 -17.35
C LYS A 466 5.31 -2.35 -16.22
N PHE A 467 4.30 -1.53 -15.89
CA PHE A 467 4.36 -0.54 -14.83
C PHE A 467 3.75 -1.06 -13.52
N ASP A 468 3.26 -2.31 -13.52
CA ASP A 468 2.67 -2.88 -12.32
C ASP A 468 3.70 -2.97 -11.18
N TRP A 469 3.24 -2.73 -9.95
CA TRP A 469 4.09 -2.84 -8.77
C TRP A 469 4.87 -4.14 -8.67
N GLN A 470 4.34 -5.26 -9.16
CA GLN A 470 5.06 -6.54 -9.17
C GLN A 470 6.42 -6.48 -9.89
N TYR A 471 6.58 -5.57 -10.85
CA TYR A 471 7.83 -5.37 -11.58
C TYR A 471 8.66 -4.19 -11.06
N MET A 472 8.05 -3.29 -10.27
CA MET A 472 8.69 -2.09 -9.73
C MET A 472 9.18 -2.25 -8.28
N ILE A 473 8.73 -3.32 -7.59
CA ILE A 473 8.92 -3.47 -6.14
C ILE A 473 10.36 -3.79 -5.72
N ASP A 474 11.17 -4.39 -6.60
CA ASP A 474 12.49 -4.90 -6.19
C ASP A 474 13.48 -3.79 -5.84
N ASP A 475 13.39 -2.63 -6.50
CA ASP A 475 14.18 -1.45 -6.12
C ASP A 475 13.81 -0.94 -4.73
N TRP A 476 12.54 -0.98 -4.36
CA TRP A 476 12.08 -0.62 -3.01
C TRP A 476 12.59 -1.61 -1.97
N LYS A 477 12.56 -2.92 -2.27
CA LYS A 477 13.13 -3.95 -1.39
C LYS A 477 14.61 -3.71 -1.15
N GLU A 478 15.38 -3.45 -2.21
CA GLU A 478 16.81 -3.19 -2.08
C GLU A 478 17.09 -1.92 -1.27
N LEU A 479 16.30 -0.85 -1.46
CA LEU A 479 16.42 0.36 -0.65
C LEU A 479 16.21 0.07 0.85
N ILE A 480 15.24 -0.79 1.18
CA ILE A 480 14.91 -1.16 2.57
C ILE A 480 15.94 -2.12 3.17
N ASP A 481 16.40 -3.11 2.40
CA ASP A 481 17.23 -4.20 2.91
C ASP A 481 18.72 -3.86 3.01
N ARG A 482 19.20 -2.85 2.26
CA ARG A 482 20.62 -2.46 2.22
C ARG A 482 20.90 -1.04 2.77
N PRO A 483 20.50 -0.74 4.03
CA PRO A 483 20.81 0.53 4.66
C PRO A 483 22.34 0.70 4.80
N GLY A 484 22.84 1.89 4.51
CA GLY A 484 24.24 2.23 4.79
C GLY A 484 25.33 1.51 3.96
N SER A 485 25.02 0.93 2.79
CA SER A 485 26.06 0.50 1.84
C SER A 485 26.72 1.70 1.16
N ASN A 486 27.39 2.55 1.95
CA ASN A 486 28.46 3.37 1.41
C ASN A 486 29.51 2.41 0.89
N SER A 487 29.53 2.23 -0.44
CA SER A 487 30.79 2.07 -1.13
C SER A 487 31.62 3.30 -0.75
N LYS A 488 32.38 3.20 0.33
CA LYS A 488 33.67 3.86 0.38
C LYS A 488 34.41 3.29 -0.83
N LEU A 489 34.23 3.92 -2.00
CA LEU A 489 35.24 3.94 -3.03
C LEU A 489 36.46 4.52 -2.33
N THR A 490 37.24 3.61 -1.73
CA THR A 490 38.60 3.90 -1.32
C THR A 490 39.24 4.43 -2.60
N PRO A 491 39.78 5.66 -2.60
CA PRO A 491 40.52 6.13 -3.75
C PRO A 491 41.62 5.12 -3.99
N SER A 492 41.57 4.44 -5.14
CA SER A 492 42.68 3.63 -5.60
C SER A 492 43.85 4.59 -5.74
N THR A 493 44.73 4.59 -4.74
CA THR A 493 46.04 5.21 -4.81
C THR A 493 46.91 4.32 -5.69
N ALA A 494 46.60 4.30 -6.98
CA ALA A 494 47.57 3.85 -7.97
C ALA A 494 48.62 4.98 -8.08
N PRO A 495 49.89 4.74 -7.73
CA PRO A 495 50.92 5.73 -7.91
C PRO A 495 51.12 5.96 -9.41
N LEU A 496 51.02 7.21 -9.84
CA LEU A 496 51.56 7.65 -11.11
C LEU A 496 53.07 7.41 -11.06
N SER A 497 53.51 6.38 -11.79
CA SER A 497 54.92 6.19 -12.10
C SER A 497 55.30 7.21 -13.17
N SER A 498 56.27 8.06 -12.80
CA SER A 498 57.08 8.88 -13.71
C SER A 498 57.99 8.02 -14.57
#